data_AF-A0A059DBF6-F1
#
_entry.id   AF-A0A059DBF6-F1
#
_cell.length_a   1.000
_cell.length_b   1.000
_cell.length_c   1.000
_cell.angle_alpha   90.00
_cell.angle_beta   90.00
_cell.angle_gamma   90.00
#
_symmetry.space_group_name_H-M   'P 1'
#
loop_
_entity.id
_entity.type
_entity.pdbx_description
1 polymer ?
#
loop_
_entity_poly.entity_id
_entity_poly.type
_entity_poly.pdbx_seq_one_letter_code
_entity_poly.pdbx_strand_id
1 'polypeptide(L)'
;MQTISKASCTMASFPCTRVKSGLCVWPGMKQLCLRKGLPYGLLRFLSIPFKTLWGASRSLKVTQFCTVSSVSSSLQIELVPCLKDNYAYLLHDVDTGTVGVVDPSESRPIIDALSRKNRNLNYILNTHHHYDHTGGNVELKARYGAKVIGSGMDRDRIPGIDIALNGGDKWMFAGHEVLVIETPGHTRGHISFYFPGSGVIFTGDTLFSLSCGKLFEGTPEQMASSLKKITALPDDTNIYCGHEYTLVK
;
A
#
# COMPACT_ATOMS: atom_id res chain seq x y z
N MET A 1 10.03 63.50 -22.65
CA MET A 1 8.83 62.68 -22.34
C MET A 1 9.22 61.78 -21.18
N GLN A 2 9.00 62.21 -19.93
CA GLN A 2 7.85 61.81 -19.08
C GLN A 2 7.63 60.28 -19.18
N THR A 3 7.80 59.49 -18.12
CA THR A 3 7.08 59.60 -16.85
C THR A 3 7.82 58.96 -15.66
N ILE A 4 7.55 59.55 -14.50
CA ILE A 4 7.89 59.14 -13.14
C ILE A 4 6.81 58.13 -12.66
N SER A 5 7.18 57.10 -11.89
CA SER A 5 6.40 56.71 -10.69
C SER A 5 7.21 55.79 -9.76
N LYS A 6 7.25 56.18 -8.48
CA LYS A 6 7.75 55.44 -7.31
C LYS A 6 6.56 54.81 -6.57
N ALA A 7 6.77 53.66 -5.93
CA ALA A 7 6.25 53.27 -4.59
C ALA A 7 6.74 51.83 -4.30
N SER A 8 7.68 51.55 -3.39
CA SER A 8 7.69 51.66 -1.91
C SER A 8 6.87 50.59 -1.18
N CYS A 9 7.60 49.86 -0.33
CA CYS A 9 7.21 48.80 0.59
C CYS A 9 6.17 49.24 1.63
N THR A 10 5.31 48.31 2.03
CA THR A 10 4.76 48.25 3.40
C THR A 10 4.57 46.81 3.82
N MET A 11 5.37 46.40 4.80
CA MET A 11 5.14 45.25 5.68
C MET A 11 3.93 45.55 6.56
N ALA A 12 3.02 44.58 6.69
CA ALA A 12 1.98 44.60 7.71
C ALA A 12 2.13 43.37 8.61
N SER A 13 2.73 43.61 9.78
CA SER A 13 2.72 42.73 10.93
C SER A 13 1.49 43.05 11.79
N PHE A 14 0.72 42.03 12.17
CA PHE A 14 -0.32 42.10 13.21
C PHE A 14 -0.30 40.82 14.07
N PRO A 15 -0.80 40.87 15.32
CA PRO A 15 -0.02 40.44 16.47
C PRO A 15 -0.42 39.09 17.05
N CYS A 16 0.55 38.50 17.73
CA CYS A 16 0.43 37.40 18.66
C CYS A 16 -0.46 37.78 19.85
N THR A 17 -1.58 37.07 20.03
CA THR A 17 -2.33 37.07 21.30
C THR A 17 -2.11 35.75 22.03
N ARG A 18 -1.41 35.86 23.15
CA ARG A 18 -1.18 34.84 24.17
C ARG A 18 -2.42 34.75 25.05
N VAL A 19 -3.09 33.61 25.10
CA VAL A 19 -4.06 33.29 26.16
C VAL A 19 -3.55 32.09 26.96
N LYS A 20 -3.63 32.27 28.28
CA LYS A 20 -3.08 31.45 29.35
C LYS A 20 -3.89 30.16 29.56
N SER A 21 -3.13 29.12 29.92
CA SER A 21 -3.40 28.05 30.90
C SER A 21 -4.85 27.81 31.37
N GLY A 22 -5.31 26.57 31.17
CA GLY A 22 -6.34 25.95 31.99
C GLY A 22 -6.07 24.45 32.12
N LEU A 23 -5.40 24.04 33.21
CA LEU A 23 -5.51 22.68 33.72
C LEU A 23 -6.95 22.46 34.18
N CYS A 24 -7.58 21.38 33.71
CA CYS A 24 -8.72 20.79 34.40
C CYS A 24 -8.45 19.29 34.57
N VAL A 25 -7.74 18.98 35.66
CA VAL A 25 -7.85 17.68 36.34
C VAL A 25 -9.19 17.68 37.05
N TRP A 26 -9.89 16.55 37.13
CA TRP A 26 -10.82 16.17 38.22
C TRP A 26 -11.08 14.65 38.12
N PRO A 27 -11.54 13.98 39.20
CA PRO A 27 -10.78 12.95 39.88
C PRO A 27 -11.35 11.54 39.74
N GLY A 28 -10.54 10.56 40.13
CA GLY A 28 -10.85 9.14 40.05
C GLY A 28 -11.95 8.63 40.97
N MET A 29 -12.42 7.43 40.64
CA MET A 29 -13.09 6.53 41.57
C MET A 29 -12.35 5.19 41.57
N LYS A 30 -11.77 4.88 42.73
CA LYS A 30 -11.44 3.51 43.13
C LYS A 30 -12.73 2.80 43.51
N GLN A 31 -12.87 1.54 43.13
CA GLN A 31 -13.42 0.54 44.04
C GLN A 31 -12.84 -0.84 43.75
N LEU A 32 -12.16 -1.37 44.77
CA LEU A 32 -11.90 -2.78 44.96
C LEU A 32 -13.23 -3.52 45.16
N CYS A 33 -13.32 -4.80 44.75
CA CYS A 33 -13.21 -5.93 45.70
C CYS A 33 -13.61 -7.30 45.11
N LEU A 34 -12.80 -8.30 45.48
CA LEU A 34 -13.16 -9.66 45.96
C LEU A 34 -13.75 -10.67 44.95
N ARG A 35 -12.98 -11.73 44.61
CA ARG A 35 -12.99 -13.11 45.20
C ARG A 35 -14.07 -13.99 44.53
N LYS A 36 -13.88 -15.23 44.07
CA LYS A 36 -13.14 -16.42 44.55
C LYS A 36 -12.98 -17.42 43.38
N GLY A 37 -11.96 -18.27 43.44
CA GLY A 37 -11.92 -19.52 42.67
C GLY A 37 -12.67 -20.67 43.37
N LEU A 38 -12.96 -21.74 42.63
CA LEU A 38 -12.63 -23.12 43.01
C LEU A 38 -12.91 -24.11 41.84
N PRO A 39 -12.07 -25.15 41.64
CA PRO A 39 -12.21 -26.19 40.62
C PRO A 39 -12.60 -27.56 41.20
N TYR A 40 -13.35 -28.40 40.49
CA TYR A 40 -13.48 -29.87 40.67
C TYR A 40 -14.19 -30.45 39.42
N GLY A 41 -13.95 -31.65 38.89
CA GLY A 41 -13.14 -32.77 39.34
C GLY A 41 -13.09 -33.90 38.28
N LEU A 42 -12.12 -34.79 38.50
CA LEU A 42 -11.84 -36.09 37.85
C LEU A 42 -13.01 -37.09 38.01
N LEU A 43 -13.12 -38.05 37.07
CA LEU A 43 -12.95 -39.52 37.27
C LEU A 43 -13.18 -40.24 35.90
N ARG A 44 -12.23 -41.02 35.36
CA ARG A 44 -12.01 -42.50 35.51
C ARG A 44 -13.20 -43.34 34.99
N PHE A 45 -13.09 -44.47 34.28
CA PHE A 45 -12.03 -45.36 33.77
C PHE A 45 -12.71 -46.44 32.89
N LEU A 46 -11.91 -47.23 32.15
CA LEU A 46 -12.19 -48.60 31.63
C LEU A 46 -13.10 -48.70 30.38
N SER A 47 -12.88 -49.56 29.38
CA SER A 47 -11.85 -50.56 29.05
C SER A 47 -12.15 -51.09 27.63
N ILE A 48 -11.11 -51.47 26.86
CA ILE A 48 -11.19 -52.18 25.56
C ILE A 48 -11.43 -53.68 25.84
N PRO A 49 -12.00 -54.51 24.93
CA PRO A 49 -11.18 -55.15 23.89
C PRO A 49 -11.83 -55.30 22.49
N PHE A 50 -10.92 -55.32 21.51
CA PHE A 50 -11.02 -55.80 20.13
C PHE A 50 -12.01 -56.95 19.86
N LYS A 51 -12.82 -56.82 18.82
CA LYS A 51 -13.07 -57.91 17.85
C LYS A 51 -13.19 -57.38 16.43
N THR A 52 -12.41 -58.03 15.58
CA THR A 52 -12.27 -57.95 14.13
C THR A 52 -13.58 -58.24 13.40
N LEU A 53 -13.99 -57.34 12.51
CA LEU A 53 -14.88 -57.65 11.39
C LEU A 53 -14.34 -56.99 10.12
N TRP A 54 -13.90 -57.86 9.22
CA TRP A 54 -13.45 -57.58 7.87
C TRP A 54 -14.70 -57.20 7.04
N GLY A 55 -14.91 -55.91 6.82
CA GLY A 55 -15.98 -55.37 5.99
C GLY A 55 -15.39 -54.66 4.79
N ALA A 56 -15.52 -55.27 3.61
CA ALA A 56 -15.20 -54.63 2.34
C ALA A 56 -16.05 -53.37 2.17
N SER A 57 -15.44 -52.19 2.27
CA SER A 57 -16.09 -50.93 1.93
C SER A 57 -15.34 -50.29 0.76
N ARG A 58 -16.06 -50.16 -0.34
CA ARG A 58 -15.63 -49.53 -1.58
C ARG A 58 -15.17 -48.11 -1.28
N SER A 59 -13.88 -47.85 -1.48
CA SER A 59 -13.32 -46.50 -1.47
C SER A 59 -13.84 -45.73 -2.70
N LEU A 60 -15.00 -45.08 -2.56
CA LEU A 60 -15.41 -44.02 -3.47
C LEU A 60 -14.49 -42.82 -3.21
N LYS A 61 -13.44 -42.70 -4.03
CA LYS A 61 -12.67 -41.47 -4.16
C LYS A 61 -13.61 -40.38 -4.66
N VAL A 62 -14.15 -39.59 -3.74
CA VAL A 62 -14.72 -38.28 -4.06
C VAL A 62 -13.54 -37.33 -4.20
N THR A 63 -12.89 -37.36 -5.36
CA THR A 63 -12.04 -36.24 -5.78
C THR A 63 -12.97 -35.14 -6.28
N GLN A 64 -13.57 -34.40 -5.36
CA GLN A 64 -14.13 -33.10 -5.67
C GLN A 64 -12.95 -32.16 -5.88
N PHE A 65 -12.48 -32.10 -7.12
CA PHE A 65 -11.66 -31.00 -7.58
C PHE A 65 -12.53 -29.75 -7.47
N CYS A 66 -12.33 -28.95 -6.41
CA CYS A 66 -12.73 -27.56 -6.42
C CYS A 66 -11.90 -26.90 -7.52
N THR A 67 -12.47 -26.81 -8.72
CA THR A 67 -12.03 -25.83 -9.70
C THR A 67 -12.16 -24.49 -9.00
N VAL A 68 -11.04 -23.89 -8.61
CA VAL A 68 -10.99 -22.47 -8.26
C VAL A 68 -11.30 -21.76 -9.58
N SER A 69 -12.59 -21.53 -9.81
CA SER A 69 -13.04 -20.62 -10.85
C SER A 69 -12.25 -19.34 -10.63
N SER A 70 -11.56 -18.85 -11.66
CA SER A 70 -10.91 -17.56 -11.62
C SER A 70 -11.98 -16.54 -11.25
N VAL A 71 -12.01 -16.15 -9.98
CA VAL A 71 -12.86 -15.07 -9.51
C VAL A 71 -12.39 -13.89 -10.34
N SER A 72 -13.27 -13.35 -11.18
CA SER A 72 -13.04 -12.09 -11.87
C SER A 72 -12.93 -11.05 -10.76
N SER A 73 -11.70 -10.83 -10.31
CA SER A 73 -11.42 -10.06 -9.12
C SER A 73 -11.49 -8.60 -9.54
N SER A 74 -12.51 -7.89 -9.05
CA SER A 74 -12.79 -6.52 -9.48
C SER A 74 -11.95 -5.53 -8.68
N LEU A 75 -10.65 -5.44 -9.04
CA LEU A 75 -9.78 -4.39 -8.55
C LEU A 75 -10.13 -3.07 -9.27
N GLN A 76 -10.63 -2.09 -8.53
CA GLN A 76 -10.89 -0.75 -9.06
C GLN A 76 -9.73 0.18 -8.72
N ILE A 77 -9.27 0.95 -9.71
CA ILE A 77 -8.15 1.88 -9.57
C ILE A 77 -8.68 3.31 -9.67
N GLU A 78 -8.41 4.11 -8.63
CA GLU A 78 -8.72 5.53 -8.58
C GLU A 78 -7.41 6.32 -8.57
N LEU A 79 -7.19 7.11 -9.62
CA LEU A 79 -6.07 8.04 -9.71
C LEU A 79 -6.35 9.26 -8.81
N VAL A 80 -5.38 9.59 -7.95
CA VAL A 80 -5.43 10.73 -7.04
C VAL A 80 -4.27 11.67 -7.37
N PRO A 81 -4.53 12.84 -7.99
CA PRO A 81 -3.50 13.84 -8.25
C PRO A 81 -2.91 14.35 -6.94
N CYS A 82 -1.58 14.41 -6.87
CA CYS A 82 -0.83 14.91 -5.73
C CYS A 82 0.23 15.90 -6.20
N LEU A 83 0.64 16.79 -5.30
CA LEU A 83 1.67 17.80 -5.57
C LEU A 83 1.38 18.59 -6.86
N LYS A 84 2.30 18.57 -7.82
CA LYS A 84 2.17 19.31 -9.08
C LYS A 84 1.71 18.40 -10.22
N ASP A 85 2.33 17.23 -10.34
CA ASP A 85 2.15 16.30 -11.45
C ASP A 85 2.27 14.84 -11.03
N ASN A 86 2.34 14.53 -9.72
CA ASN A 86 2.40 13.15 -9.23
C ASN A 86 1.02 12.50 -9.28
N TYR A 87 1.00 11.20 -9.56
CA TYR A 87 -0.16 10.34 -9.40
C TYR A 87 0.05 9.33 -8.28
N ALA A 88 -0.84 9.36 -7.29
CA ALA A 88 -1.05 8.24 -6.39
C ALA A 88 -2.25 7.41 -6.90
N TYR A 89 -2.27 6.12 -6.57
CA TYR A 89 -3.34 5.22 -7.03
C TYR A 89 -4.00 4.50 -5.86
N LEU A 90 -5.27 4.81 -5.61
CA LEU A 90 -6.09 4.05 -4.67
C LEU A 90 -6.58 2.76 -5.34
N LEU A 91 -6.30 1.64 -4.68
CA LEU A 91 -6.71 0.30 -5.10
C LEU A 91 -7.87 -0.13 -4.21
N HIS A 92 -9.05 -0.32 -4.81
CA HIS A 92 -10.23 -0.77 -4.09
C HIS A 92 -10.56 -2.20 -4.53
N ASP A 93 -10.38 -3.16 -3.63
CA ASP A 93 -10.94 -4.49 -3.83
C ASP A 93 -12.43 -4.47 -3.48
N VAL A 94 -13.29 -4.74 -4.46
CA VAL A 94 -14.75 -4.64 -4.30
C VAL A 94 -15.28 -5.75 -3.39
N ASP A 95 -14.69 -6.94 -3.42
CA ASP A 95 -15.20 -8.12 -2.74
C ASP A 95 -14.98 -8.06 -1.23
N THR A 96 -13.78 -7.66 -0.80
CA THR A 96 -13.41 -7.57 0.62
C THR A 96 -13.53 -6.15 1.18
N GLY A 97 -13.60 -5.14 0.33
CA GLY A 97 -13.52 -3.73 0.72
C GLY A 97 -12.12 -3.30 1.19
N THR A 98 -11.09 -4.13 0.97
CA THR A 98 -9.68 -3.79 1.25
C THR A 98 -9.24 -2.64 0.37
N VAL A 99 -8.53 -1.68 0.96
CA VAL A 99 -7.99 -0.53 0.23
C VAL A 99 -6.47 -0.45 0.36
N GLY A 100 -5.81 -0.31 -0.79
CA GLY A 100 -4.40 0.03 -0.90
C GLY A 100 -4.21 1.42 -1.48
N VAL A 101 -3.04 2.02 -1.27
CA VAL A 101 -2.59 3.19 -2.03
C VAL A 101 -1.19 2.95 -2.54
N VAL A 102 -0.95 3.24 -3.82
CA VAL A 102 0.39 3.26 -4.42
C VAL A 102 0.91 4.70 -4.39
N ASP A 103 2.15 4.86 -3.94
CA ASP A 103 2.94 6.10 -3.95
C ASP A 103 2.21 7.36 -3.41
N PRO A 104 1.75 7.36 -2.15
CA PRO A 104 1.11 8.55 -1.57
C PRO A 104 2.15 9.66 -1.33
N SER A 105 2.30 10.58 -2.29
CA SER A 105 3.18 11.74 -2.21
C SER A 105 2.92 12.58 -0.95
N GLU A 106 1.64 12.80 -0.65
CA GLU A 106 1.14 13.55 0.48
C GLU A 106 -0.11 12.86 1.05
N SER A 107 -0.29 12.95 2.37
CA SER A 107 -1.36 12.27 3.09
C SER A 107 -2.75 12.85 2.78
N ARG A 108 -2.84 14.17 2.62
CA ARG A 108 -4.10 14.92 2.59
C ARG A 108 -5.02 14.52 1.42
N PRO A 109 -4.57 14.46 0.15
CA PRO A 109 -5.43 14.04 -0.95
C PRO A 109 -5.98 12.62 -0.78
N ILE A 110 -5.16 11.71 -0.23
CA ILE A 110 -5.55 10.33 0.04
C ILE A 110 -6.62 10.28 1.13
N ILE A 111 -6.42 11.00 2.24
CA ILE A 111 -7.39 11.10 3.34
C ILE A 111 -8.72 11.64 2.83
N ASP A 112 -8.70 12.67 1.99
CA ASP A 112 -9.92 13.28 1.44
C ASP A 112 -10.65 12.30 0.51
N ALA A 113 -9.93 11.59 -0.37
CA ALA A 113 -10.52 10.57 -1.23
C ALA A 113 -11.17 9.42 -0.45
N LEU A 114 -10.49 8.90 0.58
CA LEU A 114 -11.00 7.84 1.45
C LEU A 114 -12.23 8.30 2.25
N SER A 115 -12.19 9.52 2.77
CA SER A 115 -13.27 10.09 3.60
C SER A 115 -14.56 10.27 2.80
N ARG A 116 -14.49 10.67 1.52
CA ARG A 116 -15.67 10.77 0.64
C ARG A 116 -16.42 9.45 0.47
N LYS A 117 -15.71 8.32 0.56
CA LYS A 117 -16.27 6.96 0.39
C LYS A 117 -16.44 6.21 1.71
N ASN A 118 -16.14 6.86 2.85
CA ASN A 118 -16.12 6.26 4.19
C ASN A 118 -15.32 4.93 4.23
N ARG A 119 -14.12 4.92 3.62
CA ARG A 119 -13.24 3.75 3.57
C ARG A 119 -12.04 3.91 4.52
N ASN A 120 -11.55 2.78 5.02
CA ASN A 120 -10.28 2.71 5.75
C ASN A 120 -9.14 2.31 4.81
N LEU A 121 -7.89 2.64 5.15
CA LEU A 121 -6.70 2.25 4.38
C LEU A 121 -6.02 1.04 5.03
N ASN A 122 -5.74 0.00 4.25
CA ASN A 122 -5.09 -1.22 4.74
C ASN A 122 -3.59 -1.26 4.38
N TYR A 123 -3.25 -0.84 3.16
CA TYR A 123 -1.90 -0.99 2.62
C TYR A 123 -1.41 0.29 1.94
N ILE A 124 -0.11 0.55 2.07
CA ILE A 124 0.62 1.57 1.33
C ILE A 124 1.71 0.84 0.56
N LEU A 125 1.78 1.00 -0.75
CA LEU A 125 2.78 0.38 -1.61
C LEU A 125 3.65 1.49 -2.17
N ASN A 126 4.97 1.42 -1.95
CA ASN A 126 5.91 2.38 -2.51
C ASN A 126 6.78 1.73 -3.58
N THR A 127 6.81 2.32 -4.77
CA THR A 127 7.64 1.87 -5.90
C THR A 127 9.12 2.14 -5.62
N HIS A 128 9.43 3.29 -5.01
CA HIS A 128 10.77 3.68 -4.61
C HIS A 128 10.76 4.71 -3.47
N HIS A 129 11.94 5.14 -3.04
CA HIS A 129 12.13 5.93 -1.82
C HIS A 129 12.06 7.46 -1.98
N HIS A 130 11.86 8.01 -3.18
CA HIS A 130 11.80 9.47 -3.30
C HIS A 130 10.62 10.04 -2.52
N TYR A 131 10.81 11.27 -2.05
CA TYR A 131 9.89 11.90 -1.10
C TYR A 131 8.50 12.12 -1.71
N ASP A 132 8.44 12.48 -2.98
CA ASP A 132 7.20 12.66 -3.72
C ASP A 132 6.45 11.34 -4.02
N HIS A 133 6.98 10.20 -3.60
CA HIS A 133 6.26 8.90 -3.61
C HIS A 133 6.00 8.34 -2.21
N THR A 134 6.63 8.92 -1.18
CA THR A 134 6.64 8.37 0.18
C THR A 134 6.24 9.36 1.28
N GLY A 135 6.07 10.64 0.94
CA GLY A 135 5.87 11.72 1.90
C GLY A 135 4.62 11.56 2.75
N GLY A 136 3.58 10.90 2.24
CA GLY A 136 2.35 10.58 2.97
C GLY A 136 2.44 9.36 3.90
N ASN A 137 3.49 8.53 3.79
CA ASN A 137 3.54 7.21 4.43
C ASN A 137 3.30 7.23 5.94
N VAL A 138 4.09 8.03 6.67
CA VAL A 138 4.11 8.01 8.14
C VAL A 138 2.77 8.47 8.71
N GLU A 139 2.19 9.52 8.14
CA GLU A 139 0.89 10.03 8.58
C GLU A 139 -0.25 9.07 8.26
N LEU A 140 -0.29 8.54 7.03
CA LEU A 140 -1.32 7.58 6.63
C LEU A 140 -1.27 6.30 7.46
N LYS A 141 -0.05 5.79 7.71
CA LYS A 141 0.18 4.65 8.61
C LYS A 141 -0.33 4.95 10.02
N ALA A 142 0.05 6.09 10.60
CA ALA A 142 -0.38 6.47 11.95
C ALA A 142 -1.90 6.64 12.06
N ARG A 143 -2.53 7.20 11.01
CA ARG A 143 -3.96 7.49 10.99
C ARG A 143 -4.83 6.24 10.83
N TYR A 144 -4.44 5.32 9.95
CA TYR A 144 -5.28 4.19 9.55
C TYR A 144 -4.80 2.83 10.06
N GLY A 145 -3.59 2.77 10.64
CA GLY A 145 -2.94 1.51 10.99
C GLY A 145 -2.50 0.70 9.76
N ALA A 146 -2.38 1.35 8.59
CA ALA A 146 -2.01 0.73 7.33
C ALA A 146 -0.60 0.11 7.41
N LYS A 147 -0.37 -0.96 6.64
CA LYS A 147 0.96 -1.58 6.48
C LYS A 147 1.66 -1.01 5.27
N VAL A 148 2.88 -0.52 5.47
CA VAL A 148 3.72 0.02 4.40
C VAL A 148 4.54 -1.12 3.78
N ILE A 149 4.49 -1.21 2.46
CA ILE A 149 5.11 -2.24 1.63
C ILE A 149 6.05 -1.54 0.67
N GLY A 150 7.26 -2.08 0.52
CA GLY A 150 8.25 -1.52 -0.41
C GLY A 150 9.39 -2.48 -0.66
N SER A 151 10.37 -2.01 -1.42
CA SER A 151 11.56 -2.77 -1.74
C SER A 151 12.40 -3.08 -0.51
N GLY A 152 12.86 -4.32 -0.38
CA GLY A 152 13.79 -4.73 0.66
C GLY A 152 15.15 -4.05 0.54
N MET A 153 15.55 -3.66 -0.68
CA MET A 153 16.77 -2.87 -0.91
C MET A 153 16.65 -1.44 -0.37
N ASP A 154 15.42 -0.91 -0.34
CA ASP A 154 15.11 0.43 0.18
C ASP A 154 14.46 0.38 1.57
N ARG A 155 14.62 -0.72 2.32
CA ARG A 155 14.02 -0.89 3.65
C ARG A 155 14.33 0.29 4.59
N ASP A 156 15.57 0.76 4.59
CA ASP A 156 15.99 1.87 5.46
C ASP A 156 15.72 3.25 4.85
N ARG A 157 15.23 3.30 3.59
CA ARG A 157 14.95 4.54 2.84
C ARG A 157 13.46 4.82 2.68
N ILE A 158 12.59 3.80 2.77
CA ILE A 158 11.14 3.94 2.71
C ILE A 158 10.57 4.18 4.12
N PRO A 159 10.02 5.38 4.40
CA PRO A 159 9.53 5.73 5.72
C PRO A 159 8.41 4.79 6.18
N GLY A 160 8.63 4.15 7.33
CA GLY A 160 7.61 3.35 8.01
C GLY A 160 7.36 1.97 7.41
N ILE A 161 8.23 1.45 6.54
CA ILE A 161 8.08 0.12 5.93
C ILE A 161 7.83 -0.98 6.99
N ASP A 162 6.80 -1.80 6.75
CA ASP A 162 6.47 -2.99 7.55
C ASP A 162 6.87 -4.26 6.81
N ILE A 163 6.59 -4.31 5.51
CA ILE A 163 6.76 -5.47 4.64
C ILE A 163 7.78 -5.11 3.55
N ALA A 164 8.92 -5.78 3.58
CA ALA A 164 9.99 -5.62 2.60
C ALA A 164 9.91 -6.77 1.58
N LEU A 165 9.87 -6.43 0.29
CA LEU A 165 9.77 -7.40 -0.82
C LEU A 165 10.98 -7.28 -1.75
N ASN A 166 11.40 -8.39 -2.35
CA ASN A 166 12.48 -8.47 -3.32
C ASN A 166 11.93 -8.73 -4.73
N GLY A 167 12.77 -8.53 -5.75
CA GLY A 167 12.43 -8.89 -7.13
C GLY A 167 12.07 -10.38 -7.25
N GLY A 168 10.97 -10.66 -7.94
CA GLY A 168 10.43 -12.02 -8.10
C GLY A 168 9.50 -12.48 -6.98
N ASP A 169 9.39 -11.73 -5.88
CA ASP A 169 8.46 -12.06 -4.80
C ASP A 169 7.00 -11.97 -5.27
N LYS A 170 6.17 -12.82 -4.66
CA LYS A 170 4.73 -12.79 -4.79
C LYS A 170 4.11 -12.32 -3.50
N TRP A 171 3.22 -11.35 -3.60
CA TRP A 171 2.44 -10.85 -2.47
C TRP A 171 0.94 -10.90 -2.78
N MET A 172 0.10 -10.95 -1.76
CA MET A 172 -1.36 -11.04 -1.92
C MET A 172 -2.04 -9.77 -1.44
N PHE A 173 -2.69 -9.05 -2.35
CA PHE A 173 -3.59 -7.94 -2.03
C PHE A 173 -5.02 -8.45 -2.06
N ALA A 174 -5.63 -8.75 -0.90
CA ALA A 174 -7.03 -9.20 -0.83
C ALA A 174 -7.38 -10.39 -1.75
N GLY A 175 -6.44 -11.31 -1.97
CA GLY A 175 -6.60 -12.45 -2.87
C GLY A 175 -6.14 -12.22 -4.32
N HIS A 176 -5.77 -10.99 -4.67
CA HIS A 176 -5.10 -10.66 -5.93
C HIS A 176 -3.60 -10.92 -5.80
N GLU A 177 -3.05 -11.76 -6.67
CA GLU A 177 -1.59 -11.94 -6.76
C GLU A 177 -0.94 -10.65 -7.26
N VAL A 178 0.13 -10.24 -6.58
CA VAL A 178 1.00 -9.11 -6.92
C VAL A 178 2.39 -9.67 -7.14
N LEU A 179 2.90 -9.52 -8.37
CA LEU A 179 4.27 -9.87 -8.74
C LEU A 179 5.15 -8.63 -8.59
N VAL A 180 6.20 -8.74 -7.78
CA VAL A 180 7.18 -7.68 -7.58
C VAL A 180 8.26 -7.80 -8.64
N ILE A 181 8.36 -6.79 -9.49
CA ILE A 181 9.36 -6.73 -10.56
C ILE A 181 10.40 -5.70 -10.17
N GLU A 182 11.64 -6.12 -9.93
CA GLU A 182 12.74 -5.16 -9.73
C GLU A 182 12.99 -4.38 -11.02
N THR A 183 13.06 -3.06 -10.90
CA THR A 183 13.17 -2.13 -12.02
C THR A 183 14.24 -1.07 -11.78
N PRO A 184 15.49 -1.46 -11.46
CA PRO A 184 16.56 -0.49 -11.22
C PRO A 184 16.83 0.39 -12.44
N GLY A 185 17.17 1.64 -12.19
CA GLY A 185 17.48 2.62 -13.24
C GLY A 185 17.32 4.03 -12.71
N HIS A 186 16.07 4.41 -12.41
CA HIS A 186 15.77 5.68 -11.75
C HIS A 186 16.40 5.74 -10.36
N THR A 187 16.04 4.77 -9.52
CA THR A 187 16.74 4.44 -8.27
C THR A 187 17.21 2.99 -8.32
N ARG A 188 18.17 2.61 -7.47
CA ARG A 188 18.70 1.22 -7.43
C ARG A 188 17.72 0.24 -6.79
N GLY A 189 16.89 0.73 -5.87
CA GLY A 189 15.92 -0.07 -5.12
C GLY A 189 14.52 -0.10 -5.74
N HIS A 190 14.31 0.55 -6.90
CA HIS A 190 13.00 0.68 -7.53
C HIS A 190 12.37 -0.69 -7.83
N ILE A 191 11.09 -0.83 -7.49
CA ILE A 191 10.25 -1.98 -7.82
C ILE A 191 8.95 -1.51 -8.49
N SER A 192 8.44 -2.34 -9.38
CA SER A 192 7.13 -2.20 -10.00
C SER A 192 6.19 -3.31 -9.50
N PHE A 193 4.92 -2.97 -9.28
CA PHE A 193 3.91 -3.92 -8.79
C PHE A 193 3.00 -4.34 -9.94
N TYR A 194 3.08 -5.59 -10.37
CA TYR A 194 2.24 -6.13 -11.43
C TYR A 194 1.13 -7.01 -10.86
N PHE A 195 -0.12 -6.73 -11.21
CA PHE A 195 -1.31 -7.49 -10.82
C PHE A 195 -1.81 -8.25 -12.06
N PRO A 196 -1.32 -9.48 -12.33
CA PRO A 196 -1.67 -10.22 -13.54
C PRO A 196 -3.17 -10.46 -13.69
N GLY A 197 -3.88 -10.75 -12.59
CA GLY A 197 -5.33 -11.00 -12.62
C GLY A 197 -6.17 -9.79 -13.07
N SER A 198 -5.62 -8.58 -12.96
CA SER A 198 -6.28 -7.35 -13.39
C SER A 198 -5.64 -6.74 -14.65
N GLY A 199 -4.55 -7.31 -15.16
CA GLY A 199 -3.82 -6.75 -16.30
C GLY A 199 -3.32 -5.32 -16.04
N VAL A 200 -2.79 -5.05 -14.84
CA VAL A 200 -2.30 -3.70 -14.46
C VAL A 200 -0.90 -3.75 -13.85
N ILE A 201 -0.09 -2.74 -14.13
CA ILE A 201 1.23 -2.54 -13.51
C ILE A 201 1.39 -1.11 -13.01
N PHE A 202 1.93 -0.96 -11.80
CA PHE A 202 2.38 0.31 -11.25
C PHE A 202 3.89 0.44 -11.45
N THR A 203 4.31 1.39 -12.27
CA THR A 203 5.71 1.50 -12.75
C THR A 203 6.52 2.57 -12.05
N GLY A 204 5.89 3.37 -11.17
CA GLY A 204 6.53 4.52 -10.54
C GLY A 204 7.26 5.37 -11.57
N ASP A 205 8.55 5.57 -11.34
CA ASP A 205 9.40 6.41 -12.17
C ASP A 205 10.28 5.62 -13.13
N THR A 206 10.04 4.33 -13.31
CA THR A 206 10.77 3.54 -14.32
C THR A 206 10.27 3.86 -15.73
N LEU A 207 8.96 3.71 -15.96
CA LEU A 207 8.32 3.89 -17.25
C LEU A 207 7.16 4.87 -17.11
N PHE A 208 7.18 5.91 -17.95
CA PHE A 208 6.08 6.84 -18.16
C PHE A 208 5.48 6.64 -19.56
N SER A 209 4.36 7.30 -19.83
CA SER A 209 3.89 7.43 -21.21
C SER A 209 4.96 8.16 -22.03
N LEU A 210 5.45 7.52 -23.11
CA LEU A 210 6.42 8.05 -24.07
C LEU A 210 7.83 8.38 -23.52
N SER A 211 8.14 8.06 -22.26
CA SER A 211 9.46 8.34 -21.67
C SER A 211 9.81 7.37 -20.52
N CYS A 212 11.00 7.54 -19.94
CA CYS A 212 11.44 6.79 -18.76
C CYS A 212 12.07 7.75 -17.74
N GLY A 213 12.21 7.27 -16.50
CA GLY A 213 12.83 8.06 -15.43
C GLY A 213 14.25 8.48 -15.74
N LYS A 214 14.62 9.65 -15.24
CA LYS A 214 16.03 10.05 -15.17
C LYS A 214 16.81 9.05 -14.33
N LEU A 215 18.05 8.77 -14.73
CA LEU A 215 18.92 7.81 -14.07
C LEU A 215 19.66 8.49 -12.92
N PHE A 216 19.05 8.57 -11.74
CA PHE A 216 19.69 9.18 -10.57
C PHE A 216 20.67 8.23 -9.88
N GLU A 217 20.33 6.94 -9.80
CA GLU A 217 21.17 5.94 -9.09
C GLU A 217 21.60 4.76 -9.96
N GLY A 218 20.99 4.56 -11.13
CA GLY A 218 21.26 3.42 -12.02
C GLY A 218 21.99 3.79 -13.31
N THR A 219 22.23 2.78 -14.15
CA THR A 219 22.87 2.92 -15.47
C THR A 219 21.86 2.79 -16.62
N PRO A 220 22.21 3.25 -17.83
CA PRO A 220 21.37 3.05 -19.02
C PRO A 220 21.06 1.57 -19.28
N GLU A 221 22.01 0.67 -19.03
CA GLU A 221 21.84 -0.77 -19.19
C GLU A 221 20.82 -1.33 -18.21
N GLN A 222 20.84 -0.85 -16.95
CA GLN A 222 19.85 -1.23 -15.95
C GLN A 222 18.46 -0.76 -16.35
N MET A 223 18.31 0.51 -16.74
CA MET A 223 17.01 1.03 -17.21
C MET A 223 16.52 0.26 -18.44
N ALA A 224 17.37 0.01 -19.43
CA ALA A 224 17.00 -0.77 -20.60
C ALA A 224 16.57 -2.20 -20.24
N SER A 225 17.22 -2.84 -19.27
CA SER A 225 16.81 -4.15 -18.75
C SER A 225 15.46 -4.09 -18.04
N SER A 226 15.24 -3.08 -17.19
CA SER A 226 13.99 -2.84 -16.47
C SER A 226 12.82 -2.61 -17.43
N LEU A 227 13.02 -1.77 -18.45
CA LEU A 227 12.03 -1.54 -19.49
C LEU A 227 11.72 -2.82 -20.27
N LYS A 228 12.72 -3.63 -20.61
CA LYS A 228 12.50 -4.94 -21.26
C LYS A 228 11.64 -5.89 -20.41
N LYS A 229 11.79 -5.89 -19.09
CA LYS A 229 10.95 -6.69 -18.18
C LYS A 229 9.49 -6.22 -18.25
N ILE A 230 9.25 -4.90 -18.25
CA ILE A 230 7.91 -4.33 -18.34
C ILE A 230 7.27 -4.60 -19.71
N THR A 231 8.01 -4.40 -20.80
CA THR A 231 7.49 -4.61 -22.17
C THR A 231 7.34 -6.08 -22.55
N ALA A 232 7.80 -7.01 -21.71
CA ALA A 232 7.58 -8.44 -21.91
C ALA A 232 6.25 -8.93 -21.28
N LEU A 233 5.53 -8.05 -20.57
CA LEU A 233 4.18 -8.31 -20.09
C LEU A 233 3.18 -8.32 -21.27
N PRO A 234 1.96 -8.87 -21.09
CA PRO A 234 0.93 -8.84 -22.12
C PRO A 234 0.65 -7.43 -22.66
N ASP A 235 0.44 -7.29 -23.97
CA ASP A 235 0.24 -6.01 -24.66
C ASP A 235 -0.95 -5.19 -24.12
N ASP A 236 -1.94 -5.84 -23.53
CA ASP A 236 -3.12 -5.21 -22.92
C ASP A 236 -2.92 -4.81 -21.44
N THR A 237 -1.69 -4.92 -20.93
CA THR A 237 -1.36 -4.48 -19.57
C THR A 237 -1.45 -2.97 -19.44
N ASN A 238 -2.34 -2.48 -18.58
CA ASN A 238 -2.48 -1.06 -18.29
C ASN A 238 -1.32 -0.57 -17.40
N ILE A 239 -0.65 0.50 -17.82
CA ILE A 239 0.48 1.11 -17.10
C ILE A 239 0.01 2.32 -16.29
N TYR A 240 0.31 2.31 -15.00
CA TYR A 240 0.05 3.38 -14.05
C TYR A 240 1.39 3.93 -13.52
N CYS A 241 1.80 5.09 -14.03
CA CYS A 241 3.13 5.67 -13.81
C CYS A 241 3.11 6.85 -12.83
N GLY A 242 4.27 7.22 -12.29
CA GLY A 242 4.38 8.16 -11.17
C GLY A 242 3.95 9.60 -11.45
N HIS A 243 4.01 10.04 -12.72
CA HIS A 243 3.83 11.45 -13.08
C HIS A 243 3.08 11.68 -14.39
N GLU A 244 2.42 12.84 -14.48
CA GLU A 244 1.86 13.40 -15.72
C GLU A 244 2.94 14.12 -16.54
N TYR A 245 3.79 13.34 -17.20
CA TYR A 245 4.81 13.84 -18.14
C TYR A 245 4.45 13.62 -19.61
N THR A 246 3.21 13.23 -19.91
CA THR A 246 2.82 12.83 -21.27
C THR A 246 2.83 14.01 -22.25
N LEU A 247 2.39 15.18 -21.80
CA LEU A 247 2.39 16.39 -22.59
C LEU A 247 3.66 17.20 -22.31
N VAL A 248 4.50 17.33 -23.32
CA VAL A 248 5.58 18.33 -23.33
C VAL A 248 4.91 19.70 -23.43
N LYS A 249 4.98 20.51 -22.37
CA LYS A 249 4.60 21.94 -22.43
C LYS A 249 5.70 22.77 -23.06
#